data_AF-A0A103TQR7-F1
#
_entry.id   AF-A0A103TQR7-F1
#
_cell.length_a   1.000
_cell.length_b   1.000
_cell.length_c   1.000
_cell.angle_alpha   90.00
_cell.angle_beta   90.00
_cell.angle_gamma   90.00
#
_symmetry.space_group_name_H-M   'P 1'
#
loop_
_entity.id
_entity.type
_entity.pdbx_description
1 polymer ?
#
loop_
_entity_poly.entity_id
_entity_poly.type
_entity_poly.pdbx_seq_one_letter_code
_entity_poly.pdbx_strand_id
1 'polypeptide(L)'
;MVDGLKPGQRKILFCAFKKPIFQEVKVAQFSGYVSEHSTYYQEEQSLVSTIIGIAQNYVGSNNINFLYPSGQFGTRQMGGKDHASAKYIYTKFSPITPHIFQKSDELLLDYLNEDGQSIKPTWFMSIILMVLVNGSEKIGIGWCTFVPNYNPRDIIANLKRLLNNEPLVIVNPWYKWFKGILLKMASKDTGYTTT
;
A
#
# COMPACT_ATOMS: atom_id res chain seq x y z
N MET A 1 9.87 -1.91 -7.77
CA MET A 1 10.40 -2.41 -6.47
C MET A 1 10.42 -1.32 -5.41
N VAL A 2 10.80 -0.08 -5.73
CA VAL A 2 11.11 1.00 -4.77
C VAL A 2 10.01 1.28 -3.72
N ASP A 3 8.77 1.57 -4.15
CA ASP A 3 7.68 1.97 -3.23
C ASP A 3 6.70 0.84 -2.87
N GLY A 4 6.81 -0.32 -3.51
CA GLY A 4 5.87 -1.43 -3.35
C GLY A 4 4.46 -1.16 -3.91
N LEU A 5 4.25 -0.08 -4.65
CA LEU A 5 2.93 0.33 -5.15
C LEU A 5 2.70 -0.12 -6.59
N LYS A 6 1.47 -0.57 -6.87
CA LYS A 6 0.98 -0.75 -8.24
C LYS A 6 0.72 0.63 -8.88
N PRO A 7 0.77 0.74 -10.22
CA PRO A 7 0.55 2.03 -10.90
C PRO A 7 -0.76 2.74 -10.54
N GLY A 8 -1.86 2.01 -10.28
CA GLY A 8 -3.13 2.59 -9.84
C GLY A 8 -3.08 3.09 -8.39
N GLN A 9 -2.44 2.34 -7.49
CA GLN A 9 -2.22 2.76 -6.11
C GLN A 9 -1.36 4.03 -6.03
N ARG A 10 -0.35 4.12 -6.91
CA ARG A 10 0.50 5.31 -7.04
C ARG A 10 -0.27 6.54 -7.52
N LYS A 11 -1.20 6.38 -8.48
CA LYS A 11 -2.10 7.46 -8.93
C LYS A 11 -2.94 8.00 -7.77
N ILE A 12 -3.51 7.10 -6.96
CA ILE A 12 -4.32 7.46 -5.79
C ILE A 12 -3.49 8.23 -4.76
N LEU A 13 -2.30 7.73 -4.40
CA LEU A 13 -1.44 8.42 -3.44
C LEU A 13 -0.92 9.76 -3.97
N PHE A 14 -0.58 9.86 -5.25
CA PHE A 14 -0.21 11.13 -5.88
C PHE A 14 -1.31 12.17 -5.75
N CYS A 15 -2.56 11.82 -6.07
CA CYS A 15 -3.69 12.72 -5.89
C CYS A 15 -3.92 13.07 -4.41
N ALA A 16 -3.74 12.11 -3.50
CA ALA A 16 -3.84 12.37 -2.07
C ALA A 16 -2.76 13.36 -1.58
N PHE A 17 -1.53 13.30 -2.11
CA PHE A 17 -0.47 14.25 -1.77
C PHE A 17 -0.69 15.63 -2.41
N LYS A 18 -1.17 15.67 -3.66
CA LYS A 18 -1.52 16.90 -4.38
C LYS A 18 -2.63 17.69 -3.68
N LYS A 19 -3.64 17.00 -3.15
CA LYS A 19 -4.69 17.58 -2.30
C LYS A 19 -4.75 16.81 -0.97
N PRO A 20 -3.96 17.24 0.03
CA PRO A 20 -3.88 16.53 1.31
C PRO A 20 -5.22 16.34 1.98
N ILE A 21 -5.64 15.08 2.15
CA ILE A 21 -6.90 14.69 2.77
C ILE A 21 -6.72 14.45 4.28
N PHE A 22 -6.54 15.52 5.06
CA PHE A 22 -6.47 15.43 6.53
C PHE A 22 -7.84 15.23 7.18
N GLN A 23 -8.87 15.79 6.57
CA GLN A 23 -10.26 15.59 6.97
C GLN A 23 -10.89 14.45 6.17
N GLU A 24 -11.93 13.84 6.74
CA GLU A 24 -12.62 12.73 6.11
C GLU A 24 -13.35 13.18 4.86
N VAL A 25 -13.11 12.48 3.75
CA VAL A 25 -13.74 12.73 2.46
C VAL A 25 -14.43 11.45 1.99
N LYS A 26 -15.56 11.57 1.28
CA LYS A 26 -16.25 10.39 0.73
C LYS A 26 -15.35 9.70 -0.29
N VAL A 27 -15.31 8.37 -0.26
CA VAL A 27 -14.52 7.60 -1.24
C VAL A 27 -14.98 7.88 -2.67
N ALA A 28 -16.29 8.00 -2.90
CA ALA A 28 -16.84 8.38 -4.22
C ALA A 28 -16.41 9.79 -4.69
N GLN A 29 -16.26 10.75 -3.77
CA GLN A 29 -15.78 12.09 -4.13
C GLN A 29 -14.28 12.06 -4.44
N PHE A 30 -13.53 11.31 -3.65
CA PHE A 30 -12.10 11.15 -3.86
C PHE A 30 -11.80 10.40 -5.17
N SER A 31 -12.56 9.36 -5.51
CA SER A 31 -12.40 8.63 -6.77
C SER A 31 -12.58 9.53 -7.99
N GLY A 32 -13.59 10.42 -7.96
CA GLY A 32 -13.81 11.42 -9.01
C GLY A 32 -12.60 12.34 -9.18
N TYR A 33 -12.04 12.85 -8.08
CA TYR A 33 -10.85 13.70 -8.09
C TYR A 33 -9.61 12.97 -8.66
N VAL A 34 -9.40 11.70 -8.28
CA VAL A 34 -8.27 10.92 -8.81
C VAL A 34 -8.44 10.66 -10.31
N SER A 35 -9.66 10.36 -10.76
CA SER A 35 -9.95 10.14 -12.17
C SER A 35 -9.59 11.37 -13.02
N GLU A 36 -10.00 12.56 -12.57
CA GLU A 36 -9.77 13.82 -13.26
C GLU A 36 -8.28 14.22 -13.32
N HIS A 37 -7.50 13.95 -12.27
CA HIS A 37 -6.14 14.51 -12.11
C HIS A 37 -5.00 13.53 -12.32
N SER A 38 -5.31 12.26 -12.59
CA SER A 38 -4.28 11.23 -12.78
C SER A 38 -4.41 10.49 -14.11
N THR A 39 -5.17 11.05 -15.07
CA THR A 39 -5.41 10.46 -16.41
C THR A 39 -5.73 8.96 -16.28
N TYR A 40 -6.65 8.62 -15.38
CA TYR A 40 -6.95 7.23 -15.08
C TYR A 40 -7.92 6.67 -16.12
N TYR A 41 -7.39 5.97 -17.13
CA TYR A 41 -8.19 5.45 -18.25
C TYR A 41 -9.00 4.18 -17.94
N GLN A 42 -8.88 3.58 -16.74
CA GLN A 42 -9.70 2.40 -16.38
C GLN A 42 -11.03 2.82 -15.73
N GLU A 43 -11.97 1.89 -15.66
CA GLU A 43 -13.28 2.09 -15.04
C GLU A 43 -13.19 2.61 -13.61
N GLU A 44 -14.10 3.52 -13.25
CA GLU A 44 -14.17 4.14 -11.92
C GLU A 44 -14.29 3.10 -10.79
N GLN A 45 -14.97 1.98 -11.05
CA GLN A 45 -15.11 0.89 -10.07
C GLN A 45 -13.77 0.25 -9.69
N SER A 46 -12.82 0.14 -10.64
CA SER A 46 -11.45 -0.33 -10.37
C SER A 46 -10.72 0.62 -9.42
N LEU A 47 -10.91 1.93 -9.60
CA LEU A 47 -10.28 2.96 -8.79
C LEU A 47 -10.84 2.94 -7.36
N VAL A 48 -12.16 2.89 -7.21
CA VAL A 48 -12.83 2.74 -5.91
C VAL A 48 -12.33 1.50 -5.17
N SER A 49 -12.29 0.35 -5.85
CA SER A 49 -11.80 -0.91 -5.26
C SER A 49 -10.35 -0.78 -4.82
N THR A 50 -9.53 -0.07 -5.59
CA THR A 50 -8.13 0.19 -5.24
C THR A 50 -8.00 1.12 -4.02
N ILE A 51 -8.82 2.18 -3.90
CA ILE A 51 -8.86 3.05 -2.72
C ILE A 51 -9.22 2.23 -1.47
N ILE A 52 -10.26 1.39 -1.58
CA ILE A 52 -10.71 0.53 -0.48
C ILE A 52 -9.58 -0.43 -0.08
N GLY A 53 -8.93 -1.08 -1.04
CA GLY A 53 -7.83 -2.01 -0.78
C GLY A 53 -6.61 -1.36 -0.10
N ILE A 54 -6.29 -0.10 -0.40
CA ILE A 54 -5.22 0.64 0.27
C ILE A 54 -5.60 1.01 1.72
N ALA A 55 -6.89 1.19 1.99
CA ALA A 55 -7.40 1.57 3.30
C ALA A 55 -7.65 0.37 4.24
N GLN A 56 -7.89 -0.83 3.70
CA GLN A 56 -8.18 -2.05 4.46
C GLN A 56 -7.11 -2.36 5.51
N ASN A 57 -7.56 -2.79 6.69
CA ASN A 57 -6.72 -3.01 7.88
C ASN A 57 -7.07 -4.29 8.66
N TYR A 58 -7.84 -5.21 8.07
CA TYR A 58 -8.16 -6.50 8.69
C TYR A 58 -6.95 -7.46 8.65
N VAL A 59 -6.99 -8.52 9.47
CA VAL A 59 -5.90 -9.50 9.56
C VAL A 59 -5.60 -10.13 8.20
N GLY A 60 -4.36 -10.03 7.72
CA GLY A 60 -3.94 -10.53 6.41
C GLY A 60 -4.05 -9.53 5.25
N SER A 61 -4.53 -8.31 5.50
CA SER A 61 -4.48 -7.20 4.53
C SER A 61 -3.18 -6.38 4.67
N ASN A 62 -3.27 -5.06 4.88
CA ASN A 62 -2.11 -4.18 5.02
C ASN A 62 -1.60 -4.17 6.47
N ASN A 63 -0.29 -4.36 6.68
CA ASN A 63 0.33 -4.11 7.99
C ASN A 63 0.31 -2.61 8.32
N ILE A 64 0.53 -1.76 7.31
CA ILE A 64 0.38 -0.31 7.37
C ILE A 64 -0.51 0.13 6.21
N ASN A 65 -1.76 0.48 6.52
CA ASN A 65 -2.68 1.08 5.56
C ASN A 65 -2.33 2.57 5.35
N PHE A 66 -2.23 3.02 4.10
CA PHE A 66 -1.88 4.41 3.79
C PHE A 66 -3.08 5.36 3.94
N LEU A 67 -4.28 4.82 3.79
CA LEU A 67 -5.55 5.52 3.94
C LEU A 67 -6.29 4.97 5.15
N TYR A 68 -6.98 5.84 5.88
CA TYR A 68 -7.79 5.44 7.03
C TYR A 68 -9.17 4.94 6.58
N PRO A 69 -9.62 3.76 7.01
CA PRO A 69 -10.95 3.25 6.69
C PRO A 69 -12.00 3.83 7.66
N SER A 70 -12.70 4.89 7.28
CA SER A 70 -13.81 5.46 8.07
C SER A 70 -15.16 4.91 7.56
N GLY A 71 -15.68 3.90 8.25
CA GLY A 71 -16.86 3.13 7.85
C GLY A 71 -16.54 1.67 7.54
N GLN A 72 -17.41 0.99 6.80
CA GLN A 72 -17.24 -0.43 6.48
C GLN A 72 -16.40 -0.62 5.20
N PHE A 73 -15.10 -0.87 5.36
CA PHE A 73 -14.15 -1.14 4.26
C PHE A 73 -13.94 -2.64 3.98
N GLY A 74 -14.79 -3.47 4.57
CA GLY A 74 -14.73 -4.92 4.47
C GLY A 74 -13.92 -5.54 5.61
N THR A 75 -14.17 -6.81 5.85
CA THR A 75 -13.64 -7.55 6.98
C THR A 75 -12.95 -8.82 6.52
N ARG A 76 -12.25 -9.47 7.46
CA ARG A 76 -11.62 -10.77 7.21
C ARG A 76 -12.61 -11.87 6.83
N GLN A 77 -13.92 -11.73 7.13
CA GLN A 77 -14.91 -12.78 6.88
C GLN A 77 -15.06 -13.07 5.39
N MET A 78 -15.05 -12.03 4.55
CA MET A 78 -15.17 -12.13 3.10
C MET A 78 -13.92 -11.62 2.37
N GLY A 79 -12.79 -11.54 3.07
CA GLY A 79 -11.54 -11.02 2.52
C GLY A 79 -11.69 -9.61 1.95
N GLY A 80 -12.45 -8.75 2.63
CA GLY A 80 -12.66 -7.36 2.25
C GLY A 80 -13.76 -7.12 1.21
N LYS A 81 -14.37 -8.16 0.63
CA LYS A 81 -15.44 -8.03 -0.38
C LYS A 81 -16.78 -7.54 0.19
N ASP A 82 -16.93 -7.60 1.50
CA ASP A 82 -18.08 -7.13 2.30
C ASP A 82 -17.99 -5.63 2.63
N HIS A 83 -17.22 -4.86 1.87
CA HIS A 83 -17.16 -3.41 2.00
C HIS A 83 -18.51 -2.77 1.61
N ALA A 84 -18.84 -1.64 2.25
CA ALA A 84 -20.00 -0.85 1.87
C ALA A 84 -19.75 -0.09 0.54
N SER A 85 -20.82 0.47 -0.02
CA SER A 85 -20.71 1.32 -1.21
C SER A 85 -19.88 2.57 -0.95
N ALA A 86 -19.08 2.98 -1.93
CA ALA A 86 -18.22 4.18 -1.89
C ALA A 86 -18.94 5.49 -1.54
N LYS A 87 -20.27 5.53 -1.73
CA LYS A 87 -21.12 6.68 -1.38
C LYS A 87 -21.31 6.86 0.13
N TYR A 88 -21.13 5.80 0.91
CA TYR A 88 -21.41 5.76 2.35
C TYR A 88 -20.16 5.59 3.22
N ILE A 89 -18.98 5.47 2.61
CA ILE A 89 -17.71 5.31 3.31
C ILE A 89 -16.79 6.49 3.05
N TYR A 90 -15.95 6.78 4.03
CA TYR A 90 -15.07 7.94 4.05
C TYR A 90 -13.62 7.51 4.26
N THR A 91 -12.71 8.31 3.76
CA THR A 91 -11.29 8.09 3.96
C THR A 91 -10.55 9.39 4.18
N LYS A 92 -9.36 9.27 4.77
CA LYS A 92 -8.39 10.35 5.00
C LYS A 92 -7.00 9.73 5.01
N PHE A 93 -5.96 10.54 5.04
CA PHE A 93 -4.62 10.00 5.26
C PHE A 93 -4.53 9.28 6.59
N SER A 94 -3.89 8.10 6.56
CA SER A 94 -3.40 7.50 7.80
C SER A 94 -2.34 8.44 8.39
N PRO A 95 -2.32 8.70 9.71
CA PRO A 95 -1.38 9.64 10.32
C PRO A 95 0.09 9.33 10.01
N ILE A 96 0.41 8.06 9.77
CA ILE A 96 1.77 7.61 9.46
C ILE A 96 2.20 7.85 8.01
N THR A 97 1.25 8.04 7.08
CA THR A 97 1.55 8.13 5.64
C THR A 97 2.46 9.32 5.27
N PRO A 98 2.22 10.55 5.76
CA PRO A 98 3.11 11.69 5.49
C PRO A 98 4.49 11.55 6.15
N HIS A 99 4.63 10.65 7.14
CA HIS A 99 5.93 10.35 7.74
C HIS A 99 6.68 9.27 6.95
N ILE A 100 5.97 8.35 6.29
CA ILE A 100 6.56 7.33 5.43
C ILE A 100 7.09 7.95 4.13
N PHE A 101 6.32 8.87 3.55
CA PHE A 101 6.66 9.59 2.33
C PHE A 101 6.85 11.06 2.69
N GLN A 102 8.10 11.48 2.85
CA GLN A 102 8.40 12.84 3.29
C GLN A 102 8.14 13.83 2.15
N LYS A 103 7.48 14.94 2.46
CA LYS A 103 7.19 16.00 1.49
C LYS A 103 8.47 16.60 0.88
N SER A 104 9.57 16.62 1.63
CA SER A 104 10.87 17.08 1.13
C SER A 104 11.40 16.27 -0.05
N ASP A 105 11.02 14.99 -0.12
CA ASP A 105 11.49 14.09 -1.17
C ASP A 105 10.75 14.29 -2.49
N GLU A 106 9.60 15.00 -2.49
CA GLU A 106 8.81 15.26 -3.70
C GLU A 106 9.63 15.94 -4.80
N LEU A 107 10.53 16.86 -4.44
CA LEU A 107 11.38 17.58 -5.39
C LEU A 107 12.43 16.70 -6.07
N LEU A 108 12.70 15.50 -5.53
CA LEU A 108 13.67 14.54 -6.05
C LEU A 108 13.03 13.49 -6.97
N LEU A 109 11.69 13.45 -7.05
CA LEU A 109 10.98 12.44 -7.80
C LEU A 109 10.88 12.81 -9.29
N ASP A 110 11.02 11.80 -10.14
CA ASP A 110 10.84 11.93 -11.57
C ASP A 110 9.35 11.81 -11.93
N TYR A 111 8.71 12.96 -12.18
CA TYR A 111 7.30 13.06 -12.54
C TYR A 111 7.08 12.82 -14.03
N LEU A 112 6.16 11.92 -14.34
CA LEU A 112 5.77 11.64 -15.72
C LEU A 112 4.85 12.74 -16.23
N ASN A 113 4.90 13.00 -17.55
CA ASN A 113 3.99 13.92 -18.24
C ASN A 113 3.11 13.13 -19.22
N GLU A 114 1.80 13.33 -19.12
CA GLU A 114 0.81 12.81 -20.08
C GLU A 114 -0.04 14.00 -20.56
N ASP A 115 -0.14 14.21 -21.88
CA ASP A 115 -0.92 15.27 -22.52
C ASP A 115 -0.67 16.69 -21.96
N GLY A 116 0.59 16.99 -21.61
CA GLY A 116 0.99 18.27 -21.04
C GLY A 116 0.66 18.46 -19.56
N GLN A 117 0.08 17.44 -18.90
CA GLN A 117 -0.16 17.43 -17.46
C GLN A 117 0.89 16.57 -16.74
N SER A 118 1.50 17.15 -15.69
CA SER A 118 2.33 16.39 -14.76
C SER A 118 1.45 15.44 -13.95
N ILE A 119 1.69 14.14 -14.11
CA ILE A 119 0.97 13.07 -13.41
C ILE A 119 1.79 12.55 -12.23
N LYS A 120 1.66 11.27 -11.88
CA LYS A 120 2.39 10.62 -10.78
C LYS A 120 3.88 10.44 -11.11
N PRO A 121 4.75 10.29 -10.10
CA PRO A 121 6.14 9.94 -10.32
C PRO A 121 6.30 8.48 -10.75
N THR A 122 7.46 8.14 -11.30
CA THR A 122 7.84 6.75 -11.62
C THR A 122 7.72 5.84 -10.40
N TRP A 123 8.21 6.30 -9.25
CA TRP A 123 8.03 5.71 -7.92
C TRP A 123 8.11 6.80 -6.84
N PHE A 124 7.54 6.53 -5.67
CA PHE A 124 7.78 7.33 -4.48
C PHE A 124 9.03 6.88 -3.73
N MET A 125 9.64 7.79 -2.98
CA MET A 125 10.70 7.46 -2.02
C MET A 125 10.06 7.32 -0.64
N SER A 126 10.18 6.12 -0.05
CA SER A 126 9.69 5.81 1.28
C SER A 126 10.84 5.57 2.24
N ILE A 127 10.74 6.08 3.47
CA ILE A 127 11.80 5.93 4.49
C ILE A 127 12.01 4.48 4.95
N ILE A 128 11.03 3.61 4.72
CA ILE A 128 11.07 2.17 5.00
C ILE A 128 10.63 1.39 3.76
N LEU A 129 11.09 0.15 3.63
CA LEU A 129 10.80 -0.68 2.47
C LEU A 129 9.36 -1.19 2.46
N MET A 130 8.45 -0.39 1.90
CA MET A 130 7.00 -0.66 1.94
C MET A 130 6.56 -1.94 1.21
N VAL A 131 7.33 -2.38 0.20
CA VAL A 131 7.07 -3.66 -0.48
C VAL A 131 7.18 -4.87 0.47
N LEU A 132 8.02 -4.80 1.50
CA LEU A 132 8.10 -5.84 2.54
C LEU A 132 7.02 -5.63 3.61
N VAL A 133 6.69 -4.38 3.95
CA VAL A 133 5.71 -4.10 5.00
C VAL A 133 4.33 -4.66 4.63
N ASN A 134 3.83 -4.30 3.45
CA ASN A 134 2.48 -4.67 3.01
C ASN A 134 2.47 -5.86 2.04
N GLY A 135 3.64 -6.43 1.74
CA GLY A 135 3.76 -7.47 0.73
C GLY A 135 3.42 -6.96 -0.67
N SER A 136 3.37 -7.89 -1.61
CA SER A 136 2.92 -7.63 -2.99
C SER A 136 2.54 -8.94 -3.66
N GLU A 137 1.33 -8.98 -4.21
CA GLU A 137 0.86 -10.08 -5.04
C GLU A 137 0.50 -9.56 -6.44
N LYS A 138 1.08 -10.17 -7.47
CA LYS A 138 0.79 -9.86 -8.86
C LYS A 138 0.93 -11.10 -9.73
N ILE A 139 -0.10 -11.34 -10.53
CA ILE A 139 -0.10 -12.36 -11.58
C ILE A 139 -0.03 -11.60 -12.91
N GLY A 140 0.94 -11.95 -13.74
CA GLY A 140 1.10 -11.46 -15.10
C GLY A 140 1.21 -12.62 -16.08
N ILE A 141 1.30 -12.30 -17.36
CA ILE A 141 1.53 -13.31 -18.40
C ILE A 141 3.01 -13.75 -18.32
N GLY A 142 3.24 -15.03 -18.01
CA GLY A 142 4.58 -15.62 -17.91
C GLY A 142 5.31 -15.39 -16.57
N TRP A 143 4.81 -14.52 -15.69
CA TRP A 143 5.46 -14.20 -14.41
C TRP A 143 4.44 -13.98 -13.31
N CYS A 144 4.73 -14.52 -12.13
CA CYS A 144 4.00 -14.24 -10.90
C CYS A 144 4.96 -13.70 -9.84
N THR A 145 4.48 -12.78 -9.02
CA THR A 145 5.24 -12.22 -7.90
C THR A 145 4.41 -12.33 -6.65
N PHE A 146 4.99 -12.93 -5.61
CA PHE A 146 4.42 -13.00 -4.28
C PHE A 146 5.47 -12.61 -3.25
N VAL A 147 5.17 -11.58 -2.48
CA VAL A 147 5.97 -11.11 -1.35
C VAL A 147 5.04 -11.09 -0.14
N PRO A 148 5.33 -11.83 0.93
CA PRO A 148 4.51 -11.81 2.14
C PRO A 148 4.74 -10.51 2.92
N ASN A 149 3.88 -10.28 3.92
CA ASN A 149 4.03 -9.13 4.80
C ASN A 149 5.10 -9.40 5.86
N TYR A 150 5.82 -8.36 6.24
CA TYR A 150 6.84 -8.38 7.29
C TYR A 150 6.56 -7.30 8.33
N ASN A 151 7.12 -7.52 9.53
CA ASN A 151 6.99 -6.58 10.63
C ASN A 151 7.80 -5.29 10.34
N PRO A 152 7.16 -4.10 10.35
CA PRO A 152 7.85 -2.83 10.13
C PRO A 152 9.02 -2.60 11.08
N ARG A 153 8.92 -3.06 12.34
CA ARG A 153 9.99 -2.87 13.33
C ARG A 153 11.24 -3.66 13.00
N ASP A 154 11.07 -4.88 12.48
CA ASP A 154 12.19 -5.74 12.11
C ASP A 154 12.87 -5.23 10.83
N ILE A 155 12.08 -4.70 9.88
CA ILE A 155 12.60 -3.99 8.71
C ILE A 155 13.44 -2.78 9.13
N ILE A 156 12.93 -1.96 10.04
CA ILE A 156 13.66 -0.78 10.56
C ILE A 156 14.94 -1.20 11.28
N ALA A 157 14.91 -2.27 12.06
CA ALA A 157 16.10 -2.78 12.75
C ALA A 157 17.18 -3.21 11.76
N ASN A 158 16.82 -3.91 10.69
CA ASN A 158 17.74 -4.28 9.62
C ASN A 158 18.24 -3.08 8.81
N LEU A 159 17.40 -2.07 8.60
CA LEU A 159 17.80 -0.84 7.93
C LEU A 159 18.84 -0.07 8.76
N LYS A 160 18.66 0.01 10.07
CA LYS A 160 19.66 0.58 10.99
C LYS A 160 20.97 -0.21 11.00
N ARG A 161 20.90 -1.55 10.98
CA ARG A 161 22.08 -2.42 10.85
C ARG A 161 22.86 -2.10 9.57
N LEU A 162 22.16 -1.98 8.45
CA LEU A 162 22.77 -1.67 7.17
C LEU A 162 23.45 -0.29 7.18
N LEU A 163 22.83 0.71 7.81
CA LEU A 163 23.45 2.04 8.01
C LEU A 163 24.71 1.97 8.88
N ASN A 164 24.78 1.04 9.83
CA ASN A 164 25.93 0.80 10.70
C ASN A 164 26.96 -0.19 10.12
N ASN A 165 26.77 -0.69 8.88
CA ASN A 165 27.58 -1.77 8.28
C ASN A 165 27.58 -3.09 9.08
N GLU A 166 26.49 -3.37 9.80
CA GLU A 166 26.26 -4.64 10.50
C GLU A 166 25.59 -5.68 9.58
N PRO A 167 25.82 -6.99 9.82
CA PRO A 167 25.17 -8.03 9.04
C PRO A 167 23.65 -8.05 9.25
N LEU A 168 22.91 -8.24 8.15
CA LEU A 168 21.46 -8.34 8.16
C LEU A 168 20.99 -9.61 8.89
N VAL A 169 19.87 -9.50 9.60
CA VAL A 169 19.22 -10.65 10.24
C VAL A 169 18.05 -11.12 9.40
N ILE A 170 17.93 -12.44 9.23
CA ILE A 170 16.81 -13.05 8.52
C ILE A 170 15.54 -12.81 9.34
N VAL A 171 14.56 -12.16 8.72
CA VAL A 171 13.25 -11.89 9.29
C VAL A 171 12.23 -12.88 8.74
N ASN A 172 11.33 -13.35 9.60
CA ASN A 172 10.21 -14.20 9.19
C ASN A 172 9.01 -13.32 8.78
N PRO A 173 8.11 -13.82 7.91
CA PRO A 173 6.86 -13.14 7.62
C PRO A 173 6.07 -12.87 8.90
N TRP A 174 5.32 -11.78 8.88
CA TRP A 174 4.51 -11.34 9.99
C TRP A 174 3.30 -10.55 9.49
N TYR A 175 2.14 -10.89 10.03
CA TYR A 175 0.87 -10.24 9.71
C TYR A 175 0.31 -9.54 10.94
N LYS A 176 -0.05 -8.27 10.79
CA LYS A 176 -0.62 -7.47 11.86
C LYS A 176 -1.88 -8.15 12.43
N TRP A 177 -1.94 -8.23 13.76
CA TRP A 177 -3.04 -8.84 14.53
C TRP A 177 -3.24 -10.36 14.35
N PHE A 178 -2.37 -11.03 13.59
CA PHE A 178 -2.40 -12.48 13.50
C PHE A 178 -1.89 -13.10 14.83
N LYS A 179 -2.64 -14.07 15.36
CA LYS A 179 -2.33 -14.74 16.64
C LYS A 179 -1.82 -16.17 16.47
N GLY A 180 -1.86 -16.71 15.26
CA GLY A 180 -1.32 -18.04 14.96
C GLY A 180 0.20 -18.03 14.87
N ILE A 181 0.77 -19.22 14.64
CA ILE A 181 2.22 -19.41 14.52
C ILE A 181 2.56 -19.60 13.05
N LEU A 182 3.57 -18.86 12.57
CA LEU A 182 4.10 -19.03 11.22
C LEU A 182 5.33 -19.93 11.29
N LEU A 183 5.21 -21.16 10.76
CA LEU A 183 6.31 -22.11 10.70
C LEU A 183 6.95 -22.05 9.31
N LYS A 184 8.29 -21.94 9.30
CA LYS A 184 9.06 -22.04 8.07
C LYS A 184 9.22 -23.52 7.71
N MET A 185 8.66 -23.94 6.57
CA MET A 185 8.87 -25.30 6.08
C MET A 185 10.18 -25.40 5.29
N ALA A 186 10.86 -26.55 5.43
CA ALA A 186 12.06 -26.89 4.71
C ALA A 186 11.71 -27.56 3.35
N SER A 187 10.96 -26.89 2.49
CA SER A 187 10.76 -27.31 1.10
C SER A 187 11.41 -26.30 0.15
N LYS A 188 11.93 -26.80 -0.97
CA LYS A 188 12.60 -26.01 -2.03
C LYS A 188 11.72 -24.93 -2.68
N ASP A 189 10.43 -24.88 -2.33
CA ASP A 189 9.50 -23.82 -2.69
C ASP A 189 9.20 -22.95 -1.47
N THR A 190 9.37 -21.64 -1.65
CA THR A 190 9.20 -20.57 -0.67
C THR A 190 7.73 -20.34 -0.27
N GLY A 191 7.05 -21.38 0.22
CA GLY A 191 5.68 -21.31 0.75
C GLY A 191 5.65 -21.32 2.27
N TYR A 192 4.85 -20.43 2.86
CA TYR A 192 4.52 -20.45 4.30
C TYR A 192 3.08 -20.96 4.45
N THR A 193 2.84 -21.86 5.40
CA THR A 193 1.51 -22.40 5.72
C THR A 193 1.09 -21.90 7.10
N THR A 194 -0.16 -21.46 7.23
CA THR A 194 -0.75 -21.00 8.50
C THR A 194 -1.52 -22.15 9.13
N THR A 195 -1.22 -22.48 10.39
CA THR A 195 -2.06 -23.35 11.26
C THR A 195 -2.70 -22.54 12.37
#